data_AF-A0A812TS03-F1
#
_entry.id   AF-A0A812TS03-F1
#
_cell.length_a   1.000
_cell.length_b   1.000
_cell.length_c   1.000
_cell.angle_alpha   90.00
_cell.angle_beta   90.00
_cell.angle_gamma   90.00
#
_symmetry.space_group_name_H-M   'P 1'
#
loop_
_entity.id
_entity.type
_entity.pdbx_description
1 polymer ?
#
loop_
_entity_poly.entity_id
_entity_poly.type
_entity_poly.pdbx_seq_one_letter_code
_entity_poly.pdbx_strand_id
1 'polypeptide(L)'
;MALIEEEVPMLETGEVLVRITHAGLCGSDLHYFRHGGLGSFKTALPMYMGHEPAGVIADANNCDGWAVGDRVAVVPNCPCLSSKMSMQGKQHLCERGTFMGAGKTPGCFANFVSVNTLQLVRIPSHVPLELAMLAEPLSVALHSLKLTQTAILDTFQAMSFALDGDVCILGAGAIGLCHLLLLKHAGARHVHMVEPLEERRSFALRLGASSAMPSDGCAAHLKASIGKGCEIVFDCAGTEGSFHAALQVAANAAQVVLVGIPEVDFLQYNPHVARTKELTILNARRANQTLATCLELLSSSVQLREKCLAMLTHRKVQSAFEMASSYADGVIKIALLPEIEKRSFTRIGLIGGTAHSVAYLRHLQEAGLEVMLVAVESAEVWPQRDESERQLSALCHDIEVPYFFSLANIPPGLEELRLDMLIDAGFNLQFGDAIVDMCTVDVGATDSAWEAVAASFGCTWCVLMLVQRQIFLKDMSMLGTWRASQRAGAHQQGCYAECLAIPNEGWVSWHWRGSFIQRFARSQQLDQFLTARERLQRFAAAQLGEVLPFVAYW
;
A
#
# COMPACT_ATOMS: atom_id res chain seq x y z
N MET A 1 1.35 -13.14 18.40
CA MET A 1 1.58 -12.45 17.12
C MET A 1 2.94 -12.87 16.62
N ALA A 2 3.11 -13.03 15.31
CA ALA A 2 4.39 -13.33 14.70
C ALA A 2 4.54 -12.46 13.44
N LEU A 3 5.76 -12.04 13.15
CA LEU A 3 6.12 -11.58 11.82
C LEU A 3 6.47 -12.83 11.02
N ILE A 4 5.90 -12.92 9.82
CA ILE A 4 6.14 -14.03 8.90
C ILE A 4 6.56 -13.46 7.55
N GLU A 5 7.43 -14.18 6.87
CA GLU A 5 7.82 -13.88 5.49
C GLU A 5 6.86 -14.60 4.54
N GLU A 6 6.37 -13.88 3.54
CA GLU A 6 5.35 -14.30 2.59
C GLU A 6 5.75 -13.81 1.19
N GLU A 7 5.27 -14.51 0.16
CA GLU A 7 5.44 -14.03 -1.20
C GLU A 7 4.63 -12.74 -1.43
N VAL A 8 5.17 -11.84 -2.25
CA VAL A 8 4.43 -10.66 -2.72
C VAL A 8 3.17 -11.13 -3.45
N PRO A 9 1.98 -10.58 -3.13
CA PRO A 9 0.72 -11.04 -3.70
C PRO A 9 0.71 -10.84 -5.23
N MET A 10 0.19 -11.83 -5.95
CA MET A 10 -0.10 -11.68 -7.38
C MET A 10 -1.30 -10.76 -7.57
N LEU A 11 -1.22 -9.88 -8.56
CA LEU A 11 -2.28 -8.90 -8.85
C LEU A 11 -3.35 -9.49 -9.77
N GLU A 12 -4.61 -9.29 -9.41
CA GLU A 12 -5.73 -9.52 -10.32
C GLU A 12 -6.00 -8.30 -11.21
N THR A 13 -6.87 -8.47 -12.21
CA THR A 13 -7.28 -7.35 -13.09
C THR A 13 -7.92 -6.23 -12.30
N GLY A 14 -7.41 -5.01 -12.47
CA GLY A 14 -7.91 -3.83 -11.75
C GLY A 14 -7.35 -3.67 -10.34
N GLU A 15 -6.39 -4.51 -9.94
CA GLU A 15 -5.61 -4.36 -8.72
C GLU A 15 -4.23 -3.78 -9.00
N VAL A 16 -3.70 -3.07 -8.01
CA VAL A 16 -2.34 -2.53 -7.99
C VAL A 16 -1.61 -3.05 -6.75
N LEU A 17 -0.29 -3.11 -6.82
CA LEU A 17 0.55 -3.38 -5.65
C LEU A 17 0.91 -2.05 -4.97
N VAL A 18 0.53 -1.90 -3.71
CA VAL A 18 0.91 -0.73 -2.90
C VAL A 18 1.98 -1.15 -1.90
N ARG A 19 3.13 -0.47 -1.95
CA ARG A 19 4.13 -0.52 -0.89
C ARG A 19 3.65 0.33 0.27
N ILE A 20 3.35 -0.30 1.40
CA ILE A 20 2.93 0.39 2.61
C ILE A 20 4.10 1.19 3.15
N THR A 21 3.84 2.44 3.53
CA THR A 21 4.83 3.28 4.23
C THR A 21 4.46 3.49 5.68
N HIS A 22 3.16 3.64 5.95
CA HIS A 22 2.61 3.86 7.27
C HIS A 22 1.27 3.12 7.37
N ALA A 23 1.02 2.50 8.52
CA ALA A 23 -0.24 1.83 8.81
C ALA A 23 -0.69 2.15 10.24
N GLY A 24 -1.97 2.48 10.41
CA GLY A 24 -2.52 2.87 11.71
C GLY A 24 -2.98 1.67 12.51
N LEU A 25 -2.65 1.67 13.80
CA LEU A 25 -3.23 0.72 14.75
C LEU A 25 -4.56 1.28 15.28
N CYS A 26 -5.63 0.50 15.13
CA CYS A 26 -6.96 0.86 15.55
C CYS A 26 -7.42 0.01 16.76
N GLY A 27 -8.46 0.47 17.46
CA GLY A 27 -9.07 -0.29 18.55
C GLY A 27 -9.64 -1.64 18.09
N SER A 28 -10.12 -1.73 16.85
CA SER A 28 -10.57 -3.00 16.25
C SER A 28 -9.43 -4.01 16.11
N ASP A 29 -8.21 -3.58 15.76
CA ASP A 29 -7.04 -4.46 15.72
C ASP A 29 -6.74 -5.02 17.13
N LEU A 30 -6.92 -4.22 18.18
CA LEU A 30 -6.78 -4.67 19.57
C LEU A 30 -7.84 -5.70 19.97
N HIS A 31 -9.09 -5.54 19.53
CA HIS A 31 -10.13 -6.54 19.77
C HIS A 31 -9.80 -7.88 19.09
N TYR A 32 -9.31 -7.84 17.84
CA TYR A 32 -8.81 -9.05 17.16
C TYR A 32 -7.63 -9.67 17.91
N PHE A 33 -6.67 -8.86 18.35
CA PHE A 33 -5.51 -9.33 19.10
C PHE A 33 -5.87 -9.99 20.43
N ARG A 34 -6.78 -9.40 21.22
CA ARG A 34 -7.16 -9.90 22.56
C ARG A 34 -8.18 -11.03 22.53
N HIS A 35 -9.13 -10.99 21.59
CA HIS A 35 -10.34 -11.82 21.63
C HIS A 35 -10.59 -12.64 20.36
N GLY A 36 -9.69 -12.55 19.36
CA GLY A 36 -9.82 -13.22 18.07
C GLY A 36 -11.00 -12.74 17.23
N GLY A 37 -11.58 -11.58 17.54
CA GLY A 37 -12.80 -11.11 16.90
C GLY A 37 -13.48 -9.93 17.59
N LEU A 38 -14.65 -9.55 17.06
CA LEU A 38 -15.52 -8.48 17.58
C LEU A 38 -16.79 -9.10 18.16
N GLY A 39 -16.91 -9.14 19.50
CA GLY A 39 -17.99 -9.87 20.17
C GLY A 39 -18.05 -11.34 19.74
N SER A 40 -19.24 -11.78 19.33
CA SER A 40 -19.50 -13.11 18.74
C SER A 40 -18.89 -13.32 17.34
N PHE A 41 -18.53 -12.26 16.62
CA PHE A 41 -17.89 -12.37 15.31
C PHE A 41 -16.41 -12.74 15.46
N LYS A 42 -16.11 -14.04 15.37
CA LYS A 42 -14.73 -14.56 15.43
C LYS A 42 -14.12 -14.72 14.05
N THR A 43 -12.82 -14.46 13.95
CA THR A 43 -12.04 -14.67 12.71
C THR A 43 -11.17 -15.91 12.84
N ALA A 44 -11.08 -16.69 11.78
CA ALA A 44 -10.19 -17.84 11.71
C ALA A 44 -8.73 -17.37 11.65
N LEU A 45 -7.84 -18.10 12.33
CA LEU A 45 -6.40 -17.86 12.28
C LEU A 45 -5.74 -18.78 11.23
N PRO A 46 -4.63 -18.36 10.58
CA PRO A 46 -3.96 -17.06 10.73
C PRO A 46 -4.78 -15.91 10.12
N MET A 47 -4.57 -14.71 10.67
CA MET A 47 -5.21 -13.46 10.24
C MET A 47 -4.15 -12.38 10.10
N TYR A 48 -4.20 -11.61 9.01
CA TYR A 48 -3.37 -10.44 8.79
C TYR A 48 -4.18 -9.19 9.16
N MET A 49 -3.69 -8.40 10.11
CA MET A 49 -4.41 -7.24 10.69
C MET A 49 -4.01 -5.91 10.02
N GLY A 50 -4.72 -4.83 10.39
CA GLY A 50 -4.45 -3.48 9.91
C GLY A 50 -5.33 -3.07 8.74
N HIS A 51 -5.84 -1.84 8.79
CA HIS A 51 -6.79 -1.32 7.80
C HIS A 51 -6.70 0.19 7.60
N GLU A 52 -5.63 0.83 8.07
CA GLU A 52 -5.42 2.27 7.93
C GLU A 52 -4.10 2.60 7.20
N PRO A 53 -3.94 2.20 5.93
CA PRO A 53 -2.67 2.38 5.22
C PRO A 53 -2.53 3.72 4.50
N ALA A 54 -1.28 4.18 4.42
CA ALA A 54 -0.79 5.08 3.40
C ALA A 54 0.50 4.54 2.77
N GLY A 55 0.62 4.68 1.45
CA GLY A 55 1.68 4.03 0.70
C GLY A 55 1.99 4.66 -0.65
N VAL A 56 2.78 3.93 -1.43
CA VAL A 56 3.19 4.29 -2.78
C VAL A 56 2.93 3.10 -3.70
N ILE A 57 2.37 3.32 -4.88
CA ILE A 57 2.19 2.27 -5.88
C ILE A 57 3.56 1.75 -6.31
N ALA A 58 3.78 0.45 -6.16
CA ALA A 58 4.98 -0.26 -6.55
C ALA A 58 4.84 -0.94 -7.93
N ASP A 59 3.64 -1.43 -8.24
CA ASP A 59 3.24 -1.99 -9.53
C ASP A 59 1.81 -1.50 -9.80
N ALA A 60 1.61 -0.82 -10.93
CA ALA A 60 0.31 -0.25 -11.33
C ALA A 60 -0.54 -1.24 -12.16
N ASN A 61 0.02 -2.38 -12.55
CA ASN A 61 -0.62 -3.45 -13.31
C ASN A 61 -1.35 -2.96 -14.57
N ASN A 62 -0.78 -1.96 -15.23
CA ASN A 62 -1.38 -1.25 -16.37
C ASN A 62 -2.81 -0.72 -16.10
N CYS A 63 -3.15 -0.43 -14.84
CA CYS A 63 -4.44 0.14 -14.49
C CYS A 63 -4.50 1.61 -14.91
N ASP A 64 -5.52 1.95 -15.71
CA ASP A 64 -5.71 3.31 -16.21
C ASP A 64 -5.75 4.35 -15.08
N GLY A 65 -5.03 5.44 -15.30
CA GLY A 65 -5.01 6.56 -14.37
C GLY A 65 -4.19 6.33 -13.10
N TRP A 66 -3.36 5.27 -13.04
CA TRP A 66 -2.42 4.99 -11.94
C TRP A 66 -1.03 4.66 -12.49
N ALA A 67 0.01 5.08 -11.78
CA ALA A 67 1.40 4.84 -12.15
C ALA A 67 2.24 4.45 -10.93
N VAL A 68 3.34 3.72 -11.17
CA VAL A 68 4.36 3.46 -10.16
C VAL A 68 4.87 4.80 -9.60
N GLY A 69 5.04 4.88 -8.28
CA GLY A 69 5.43 6.10 -7.58
C GLY A 69 4.26 6.97 -7.11
N ASP A 70 3.02 6.69 -7.53
CA ASP A 70 1.85 7.40 -7.04
C ASP A 70 1.64 7.21 -5.54
N ARG A 71 1.43 8.31 -4.82
CA ARG A 71 1.16 8.33 -3.38
C ARG A 71 -0.32 8.11 -3.14
N VAL A 72 -0.66 7.08 -2.37
CA VAL A 72 -2.05 6.63 -2.20
C VAL A 72 -2.39 6.32 -0.75
N ALA A 73 -3.60 6.72 -0.36
CA ALA A 73 -4.30 6.16 0.78
C ALA A 73 -5.30 5.12 0.26
N VAL A 74 -5.64 4.14 1.09
CA VAL A 74 -6.55 3.06 0.69
C VAL A 74 -7.81 3.11 1.56
N VAL A 75 -8.97 3.12 0.90
CA VAL A 75 -10.25 2.84 1.55
C VAL A 75 -10.28 1.35 1.90
N PRO A 76 -10.34 0.93 3.18
CA PRO A 76 -10.21 -0.48 3.54
C PRO A 76 -11.38 -1.35 3.04
N ASN A 77 -12.53 -0.75 2.72
CA ASN A 77 -13.69 -1.43 2.17
C ASN A 77 -13.65 -1.48 0.64
N CYS A 78 -13.66 -2.68 0.04
CA CYS A 78 -13.87 -2.86 -1.39
C CYS A 78 -15.32 -3.29 -1.66
N PRO A 79 -16.17 -2.45 -2.28
CA PRO A 79 -17.55 -2.81 -2.59
C PRO A 79 -17.66 -3.65 -3.87
N CYS A 80 -18.72 -4.48 -3.96
CA CYS A 80 -19.00 -5.25 -5.19
C CYS A 80 -19.64 -4.42 -6.33
N LEU A 81 -19.99 -3.15 -6.06
CA LEU A 81 -20.68 -2.19 -6.95
C LEU A 81 -22.05 -2.59 -7.50
N SER A 82 -22.50 -3.83 -7.29
CA SER A 82 -23.75 -4.36 -7.86
C SER A 82 -24.81 -4.74 -6.82
N SER A 83 -24.49 -4.72 -5.52
CA SER A 83 -25.47 -5.00 -4.47
C SER A 83 -26.45 -3.84 -4.32
N LYS A 84 -27.62 -4.12 -3.74
CA LYS A 84 -28.62 -3.09 -3.41
C LYS A 84 -27.98 -1.92 -2.62
N MET A 85 -27.14 -2.22 -1.64
CA MET A 85 -26.44 -1.20 -0.85
C MET A 85 -25.45 -0.41 -1.69
N SER A 86 -24.68 -1.07 -2.55
CA SER A 86 -23.72 -0.40 -3.43
C SER A 86 -24.41 0.55 -4.41
N MET A 87 -25.50 0.10 -5.05
CA MET A 87 -26.29 0.91 -5.99
C MET A 87 -26.98 2.10 -5.31
N GLN A 88 -27.23 2.03 -4.00
CA GLN A 88 -27.75 3.14 -3.18
C GLN A 88 -26.64 4.08 -2.67
N GLY A 89 -25.39 3.89 -3.09
CA GLY A 89 -24.25 4.65 -2.59
C GLY A 89 -23.85 4.29 -1.14
N LYS A 90 -24.40 3.23 -0.55
CA LYS A 90 -24.09 2.73 0.81
C LYS A 90 -23.07 1.59 0.75
N GLN A 91 -21.96 1.83 0.07
CA GLN A 91 -20.91 0.84 -0.21
C GLN A 91 -20.30 0.19 1.05
N HIS A 92 -20.21 0.93 2.15
CA HIS A 92 -19.80 0.43 3.48
C HIS A 92 -20.68 -0.69 4.05
N LEU A 93 -21.93 -0.82 3.57
CA LEU A 93 -22.88 -1.87 3.96
C LEU A 93 -22.97 -3.00 2.93
N CYS A 94 -22.07 -3.02 1.94
CA CYS A 94 -22.06 -4.05 0.91
C CYS A 94 -21.79 -5.43 1.53
N GLU A 95 -22.79 -6.30 1.44
CA GLU A 95 -22.76 -7.67 1.96
C GLU A 95 -21.86 -8.62 1.15
N ARG A 96 -21.55 -8.24 -0.09
CA ARG A 96 -20.62 -8.95 -0.99
C ARG A 96 -19.25 -8.28 -1.10
N GLY A 97 -19.01 -7.25 -0.29
CA GLY A 97 -17.75 -6.51 -0.29
C GLY A 97 -16.71 -7.17 0.61
N THR A 98 -15.46 -6.74 0.48
CA THR A 98 -14.36 -7.14 1.36
C THR A 98 -13.95 -5.98 2.25
N PHE A 99 -13.23 -6.29 3.34
CA PHE A 99 -12.67 -5.29 4.22
C PHE A 99 -11.27 -5.71 4.64
N MET A 100 -10.29 -4.88 4.28
CA MET A 100 -8.88 -5.06 4.62
C MET A 100 -8.72 -5.32 6.12
N GLY A 101 -7.94 -6.35 6.47
CA GLY A 101 -7.70 -6.70 7.87
C GLY A 101 -8.90 -7.32 8.60
N ALA A 102 -9.89 -7.86 7.86
CA ALA A 102 -11.03 -8.56 8.43
C ALA A 102 -11.45 -9.77 7.59
N GLY A 103 -11.96 -10.81 8.26
CA GLY A 103 -12.41 -12.03 7.59
C GLY A 103 -11.27 -12.73 6.86
N LYS A 104 -11.39 -12.90 5.54
CA LYS A 104 -10.37 -13.54 4.68
C LYS A 104 -9.48 -12.55 3.92
N THR A 105 -9.72 -11.26 4.06
CA THR A 105 -8.98 -10.23 3.31
C THR A 105 -7.77 -9.80 4.11
N PRO A 106 -6.54 -9.94 3.56
CA PRO A 106 -5.34 -9.52 4.26
C PRO A 106 -5.37 -8.06 4.68
N GLY A 107 -4.74 -7.76 5.83
CA GLY A 107 -4.59 -6.41 6.35
C GLY A 107 -3.30 -5.73 5.91
N CYS A 108 -3.16 -4.45 6.26
CA CYS A 108 -2.05 -3.62 5.82
C CYS A 108 -0.82 -3.60 6.75
N PHE A 109 -0.77 -4.43 7.79
CA PHE A 109 0.47 -4.63 8.55
C PHE A 109 1.42 -5.57 7.79
N ALA A 110 1.79 -5.14 6.57
CA ALA A 110 2.64 -5.84 5.62
C ALA A 110 3.48 -4.82 4.83
N ASN A 111 4.55 -5.27 4.17
CA ASN A 111 5.36 -4.38 3.32
C ASN A 111 4.62 -4.00 2.02
N PHE A 112 3.83 -4.93 1.48
CA PHE A 112 3.05 -4.74 0.26
C PHE A 112 1.64 -5.28 0.44
N VAL A 113 0.68 -4.65 -0.22
CA VAL A 113 -0.70 -5.13 -0.31
C VAL A 113 -1.20 -5.01 -1.76
N SER A 114 -1.93 -6.03 -2.22
CA SER A 114 -2.75 -5.90 -3.43
C SER A 114 -4.06 -5.22 -3.06
N VAL A 115 -4.45 -4.19 -3.81
CA VAL A 115 -5.71 -3.48 -3.60
C VAL A 115 -6.35 -3.13 -4.93
N ASN A 116 -7.68 -3.19 -4.96
CA ASN A 116 -8.43 -2.78 -6.14
C ASN A 116 -8.34 -1.26 -6.33
N THR A 117 -8.22 -0.78 -7.57
CA THR A 117 -8.17 0.65 -7.91
C THR A 117 -9.36 1.45 -7.38
N LEU A 118 -10.52 0.83 -7.17
CA LEU A 118 -11.71 1.43 -6.54
C LEU A 118 -11.47 1.90 -5.09
N GLN A 119 -10.44 1.35 -4.43
CA GLN A 119 -10.09 1.68 -3.06
C GLN A 119 -9.06 2.83 -2.97
N LEU A 120 -8.43 3.19 -4.08
CA LEU A 120 -7.31 4.12 -4.07
C LEU A 120 -7.77 5.58 -4.07
N VAL A 121 -7.12 6.39 -3.25
CA VAL A 121 -7.29 7.84 -3.26
C VAL A 121 -5.91 8.50 -3.25
N ARG A 122 -5.70 9.45 -4.16
CA ARG A 122 -4.42 10.16 -4.34
C ARG A 122 -4.11 11.04 -3.13
N ILE A 123 -2.87 10.96 -2.66
CA ILE A 123 -2.35 11.83 -1.61
C ILE A 123 -1.61 13.01 -2.27
N PRO A 124 -2.04 14.26 -2.06
CA PRO A 124 -1.34 15.44 -2.56
C PRO A 124 0.12 15.48 -2.10
N SER A 125 1.04 15.91 -2.97
CA SER A 125 2.50 15.85 -2.72
C SER A 125 2.94 16.52 -1.41
N HIS A 126 2.28 17.60 -1.00
CA HIS A 126 2.57 18.34 0.23
C HIS A 126 1.93 17.78 1.51
N VAL A 127 1.08 16.75 1.41
CA VAL A 127 0.53 16.04 2.59
C VAL A 127 1.48 14.89 2.94
N PRO A 128 2.10 14.86 4.12
CA PRO A 128 2.98 13.75 4.53
C PRO A 128 2.26 12.39 4.53
N LEU A 129 2.96 11.31 4.16
CA LEU A 129 2.36 9.95 4.11
C LEU A 129 1.93 9.48 5.51
N GLU A 130 2.73 9.78 6.52
CA GLU A 130 2.41 9.50 7.93
C GLU A 130 1.13 10.18 8.41
N LEU A 131 0.77 11.31 7.80
CA LEU A 131 -0.44 12.04 8.14
C LEU A 131 -1.63 11.52 7.33
N ALA A 132 -1.39 11.15 6.07
CA ALA A 132 -2.41 10.64 5.17
C ALA A 132 -3.05 9.33 5.65
N MET A 133 -2.34 8.51 6.44
CA MET A 133 -2.93 7.33 7.08
C MET A 133 -4.10 7.68 8.00
N LEU A 134 -4.10 8.88 8.61
CA LEU A 134 -5.21 9.36 9.44
C LEU A 134 -6.46 9.70 8.63
N ALA A 135 -6.38 9.70 7.29
CA ALA A 135 -7.55 9.88 6.45
C ALA A 135 -8.59 8.79 6.71
N GLU A 136 -8.20 7.55 7.03
CA GLU A 136 -9.16 6.48 7.37
C GLU A 136 -9.94 6.78 8.66
N PRO A 137 -9.30 7.03 9.83
CA PRO A 137 -10.05 7.31 11.06
C PRO A 137 -10.82 8.65 10.98
N LEU A 138 -10.30 9.65 10.26
CA LEU A 138 -11.06 10.86 9.95
C LEU A 138 -12.29 10.55 9.10
N SER A 139 -12.21 9.59 8.18
CA SER A 139 -13.34 9.18 7.34
C SER A 139 -14.47 8.57 8.13
N VAL A 140 -14.16 7.80 9.18
CA VAL A 140 -15.14 7.24 10.12
C VAL A 140 -15.84 8.37 10.88
N ALA A 141 -15.06 9.32 11.40
CA ALA A 141 -15.60 10.47 12.10
C ALA A 141 -16.48 11.34 11.20
N LEU A 142 -16.01 11.64 10.00
CA LEU A 142 -16.76 12.41 9.01
C LEU A 142 -18.06 11.68 8.63
N HIS A 143 -18.00 10.37 8.35
CA HIS A 143 -19.19 9.60 8.02
C HIS A 143 -20.23 9.60 9.16
N SER A 144 -19.77 9.43 10.40
CA SER A 144 -20.63 9.45 11.58
C SER A 144 -21.30 10.82 11.77
N LEU A 145 -20.56 11.91 11.54
CA LEU A 145 -21.13 13.26 11.46
C LEU A 145 -22.17 13.35 10.34
N LYS A 146 -21.93 12.74 9.16
CA LYS A 146 -22.89 12.77 8.05
C LYS A 146 -24.24 12.11 8.41
N LEU A 147 -24.24 11.08 9.25
CA LEU A 147 -25.45 10.37 9.65
C LEU A 147 -26.40 11.22 10.50
N THR A 148 -25.90 12.26 11.17
CA THR A 148 -26.73 13.17 11.97
C THR A 148 -27.71 13.98 11.11
N GLN A 149 -27.48 14.08 9.79
CA GLN A 149 -28.33 14.84 8.84
C GLN A 149 -28.59 16.30 9.24
N THR A 150 -27.80 16.80 10.18
CA THR A 150 -27.79 18.20 10.53
C THR A 150 -27.19 18.96 9.35
N ALA A 151 -27.58 20.23 9.17
CA ALA A 151 -27.06 21.10 8.11
C ALA A 151 -25.53 21.31 8.16
N ILE A 152 -24.82 20.65 9.10
CA ILE A 152 -23.36 20.50 9.19
C ILE A 152 -22.72 20.24 7.81
N LEU A 153 -23.37 19.48 6.93
CA LEU A 153 -22.73 18.93 5.72
C LEU A 153 -22.81 19.79 4.46
N ASP A 154 -23.85 20.63 4.32
CA ASP A 154 -23.95 21.55 3.17
C ASP A 154 -22.87 22.66 3.26
N THR A 155 -22.26 22.80 4.44
CA THR A 155 -21.24 23.81 4.81
C THR A 155 -19.77 23.37 4.71
N PHE A 156 -19.42 22.12 4.38
CA PHE A 156 -17.99 21.81 4.14
C PHE A 156 -17.45 22.48 2.86
N GLN A 157 -18.34 22.92 1.96
CA GLN A 157 -18.00 23.79 0.81
C GLN A 157 -18.37 25.27 1.02
N ALA A 158 -19.34 25.57 1.89
CA ALA A 158 -19.73 26.94 2.23
C ALA A 158 -19.14 27.34 3.58
N MET A 159 -18.14 28.22 3.55
CA MET A 159 -17.21 28.59 4.62
C MET A 159 -17.83 29.34 5.83
N SER A 160 -18.99 28.91 6.34
CA SER A 160 -19.61 29.49 7.54
C SER A 160 -20.58 28.51 8.19
N PHE A 161 -20.10 27.74 9.16
CA PHE A 161 -20.92 26.91 10.01
C PHE A 161 -20.96 27.44 11.45
N ALA A 162 -22.16 27.46 12.00
CA ALA A 162 -22.40 27.55 13.43
C ALA A 162 -23.39 26.44 13.79
N LEU A 163 -22.91 25.35 14.38
CA LEU A 163 -23.76 24.58 15.30
C LEU A 163 -24.00 25.51 16.48
N ASP A 164 -25.22 26.04 16.59
CA ASP A 164 -25.63 26.80 17.77
C ASP A 164 -25.85 25.87 18.99
N GLY A 165 -25.88 24.55 18.78
CA GLY A 165 -26.05 23.53 19.82
C GLY A 165 -24.74 22.89 20.33
N ASP A 166 -24.79 22.36 21.55
CA ASP A 166 -23.70 21.65 22.21
C ASP A 166 -23.55 20.20 21.71
N VAL A 167 -22.30 19.78 21.49
CA VAL A 167 -21.94 18.40 21.13
C VAL A 167 -21.17 17.75 22.26
N CYS A 168 -21.49 16.49 22.60
CA CYS A 168 -20.71 15.68 23.53
C CYS A 168 -20.06 14.50 22.79
N ILE A 169 -18.80 14.20 23.13
CA ILE A 169 -18.06 13.03 22.64
C ILE A 169 -17.60 12.23 23.85
N LEU A 170 -18.01 10.97 23.92
CA LEU A 170 -17.54 10.03 24.94
C LEU A 170 -16.36 9.23 24.40
N GLY A 171 -15.23 9.36 25.07
CA GLY A 171 -13.93 8.80 24.68
C GLY A 171 -13.06 9.82 23.95
N ALA A 172 -11.87 10.08 24.49
CA ALA A 172 -10.83 10.90 23.87
C ALA A 172 -9.68 10.05 23.30
N GLY A 173 -10.01 8.86 22.79
CA GLY A 173 -9.12 8.08 21.93
C GLY A 173 -9.07 8.65 20.50
N ALA A 174 -8.34 7.97 19.60
CA ALA A 174 -8.12 8.45 18.22
C ALA A 174 -9.42 8.84 17.49
N ILE A 175 -10.47 8.01 17.56
CA ILE A 175 -11.75 8.28 16.89
C ILE A 175 -12.49 9.49 17.49
N GLY A 176 -12.56 9.60 18.81
CA GLY A 176 -13.21 10.74 19.47
C GLY A 176 -12.47 12.06 19.20
N LEU A 177 -11.13 12.01 19.16
CA LEU A 177 -10.33 13.17 18.78
C LEU A 177 -10.47 13.52 17.30
N CYS A 178 -10.64 12.55 16.39
CA CYS A 178 -11.00 12.84 15.00
C CYS A 178 -12.34 13.61 14.89
N HIS A 179 -13.35 13.23 15.68
CA HIS A 179 -14.61 13.98 15.76
C HIS A 179 -14.39 15.39 16.27
N LEU A 180 -13.64 15.55 17.38
CA LEU A 180 -13.32 16.86 17.94
C LEU A 180 -12.65 17.75 16.87
N LEU A 181 -11.64 17.24 16.18
CA LEU A 181 -10.91 18.00 15.17
C LEU A 181 -11.80 18.41 14.00
N LEU A 182 -12.64 17.50 13.48
CA LEU A 182 -13.57 17.82 12.40
C LEU A 182 -14.64 18.82 12.84
N LEU A 183 -15.21 18.68 14.04
CA LEU A 183 -16.20 19.60 14.59
C LEU A 183 -15.61 21.00 14.82
N LYS A 184 -14.41 21.09 15.43
CA LYS A 184 -13.74 22.37 15.62
C LYS A 184 -13.32 23.00 14.30
N HIS A 185 -12.88 22.20 13.33
CA HIS A 185 -12.55 22.69 11.98
C HIS A 185 -13.79 23.20 11.24
N ALA A 186 -14.93 22.52 11.41
CA ALA A 186 -16.20 23.00 10.87
C ALA A 186 -16.67 24.29 11.55
N GLY A 187 -16.23 24.60 12.79
CA GLY A 187 -16.62 25.82 13.51
C GLY A 187 -17.57 25.57 14.68
N ALA A 188 -17.73 24.33 15.13
CA ALA A 188 -18.51 24.01 16.32
C ALA A 188 -17.97 24.78 17.54
N ARG A 189 -18.84 25.58 18.16
CA ARG A 189 -18.48 26.43 19.30
C ARG A 189 -18.27 25.58 20.54
N HIS A 190 -19.24 24.73 20.86
CA HIS A 190 -19.30 23.96 22.09
C HIS A 190 -19.20 22.45 21.82
N VAL A 191 -17.99 21.92 21.96
CA VAL A 191 -17.70 20.48 21.96
C VAL A 191 -17.18 20.08 23.35
N HIS A 192 -17.85 19.12 23.99
CA HIS A 192 -17.54 18.60 25.32
C HIS A 192 -17.03 17.15 25.23
N MET A 193 -16.03 16.80 26.02
CA MET A 193 -15.41 15.48 26.01
C MET A 193 -15.61 14.77 27.35
N VAL A 194 -16.04 13.51 27.33
CA VAL A 194 -16.09 12.65 28.52
C VAL A 194 -15.01 11.58 28.39
N GLU A 195 -14.03 11.57 29.29
CA GLU A 195 -12.87 10.69 29.23
C GLU A 195 -12.32 10.39 30.64
N PRO A 196 -12.17 9.12 31.05
CA PRO A 196 -11.66 8.77 32.38
C PRO A 196 -10.19 9.13 32.60
N LEU A 197 -9.33 9.10 31.57
CA LEU A 197 -7.90 9.39 31.69
C LEU A 197 -7.60 10.90 31.66
N GLU A 198 -6.95 11.41 32.71
CA GLU A 198 -6.66 12.84 32.87
C GLU A 198 -5.75 13.41 31.78
N GLU A 199 -4.75 12.64 31.37
CA GLU A 199 -3.83 13.00 30.29
C GLU A 199 -4.57 13.21 28.96
N ARG A 200 -5.55 12.34 28.64
CA ARG A 200 -6.35 12.42 27.43
C ARG A 200 -7.35 13.56 27.48
N ARG A 201 -7.94 13.83 28.65
CA ARG A 201 -8.75 15.06 28.86
C ARG A 201 -7.93 16.32 28.61
N SER A 202 -6.73 16.38 29.19
CA SER A 202 -5.81 17.51 29.03
C SER A 202 -5.40 17.69 27.58
N PHE A 203 -5.16 16.59 26.86
CA PHE A 203 -4.86 16.62 25.43
C PHE A 203 -6.06 17.13 24.61
N ALA A 204 -7.28 16.66 24.89
CA ALA A 204 -8.48 17.11 24.19
C ALA A 204 -8.74 18.62 24.38
N LEU A 205 -8.51 19.16 25.59
CA LEU A 205 -8.58 20.60 25.85
C LEU A 205 -7.55 21.38 24.99
N ARG A 206 -6.31 20.90 24.88
CA ARG A 206 -5.29 21.51 24.01
C ARG A 206 -5.69 21.50 22.53
N LEU A 207 -6.43 20.49 22.09
CA LEU A 207 -6.95 20.41 20.72
C LEU A 207 -8.18 21.30 20.47
N GLY A 208 -8.76 21.89 21.52
CA GLY A 208 -9.84 22.86 21.44
C GLY A 208 -11.20 22.35 21.92
N ALA A 209 -11.25 21.27 22.70
CA ALA A 209 -12.46 20.93 23.44
C ALA A 209 -12.82 22.06 24.41
N SER A 210 -14.11 22.34 24.54
CA SER A 210 -14.64 23.44 25.37
C SER A 210 -14.64 23.03 26.84
N SER A 211 -14.89 21.76 27.11
CA SER A 211 -14.62 21.13 28.40
C SER A 211 -14.24 19.66 28.19
N ALA A 212 -13.52 19.11 29.17
CA ALA A 212 -13.20 17.69 29.24
C ALA A 212 -13.35 17.23 30.69
N MET A 213 -14.04 16.11 30.92
CA MET A 213 -14.46 15.69 32.26
C MET A 213 -14.48 14.16 32.40
N PRO A 214 -14.37 13.61 33.62
CA PRO A 214 -14.49 12.18 33.84
C PRO A 214 -15.92 11.67 33.54
N SER A 215 -16.06 10.36 33.37
CA SER A 215 -17.36 9.69 33.22
C SER A 215 -18.28 9.92 34.41
N ASP A 216 -17.71 9.93 35.61
CA ASP A 216 -18.45 9.98 36.85
C ASP A 216 -19.04 11.37 37.05
N GLY A 217 -20.36 11.45 37.19
CA GLY A 217 -21.07 12.71 37.35
C GLY A 217 -21.13 13.58 36.08
N CYS A 218 -20.73 13.05 34.92
CA CYS A 218 -20.70 13.82 33.66
C CYS A 218 -22.03 14.50 33.33
N ALA A 219 -23.15 13.78 33.47
CA ALA A 219 -24.48 14.32 33.22
C ALA A 219 -24.86 15.47 34.17
N ALA A 220 -24.49 15.37 35.46
CA ALA A 220 -24.72 16.44 36.42
C ALA A 220 -23.89 17.68 36.09
N HIS A 221 -22.62 17.48 35.69
CA HIS A 221 -21.74 18.56 35.26
C HIS A 221 -22.31 19.30 34.03
N LEU A 222 -22.69 18.58 32.98
CA LEU A 222 -23.28 19.21 31.78
C LEU A 222 -24.63 19.87 32.07
N LYS A 223 -25.47 19.25 32.90
CA LYS A 223 -26.73 19.87 33.32
C LYS A 223 -26.49 21.17 34.09
N ALA A 224 -25.46 21.23 34.92
CA ALA A 224 -25.11 22.45 35.66
C ALA A 224 -24.51 23.53 34.75
N SER A 225 -23.74 23.16 33.72
CA SER A 225 -23.04 24.11 32.85
C SER A 225 -23.89 24.65 31.70
N ILE A 226 -24.67 23.79 31.02
CA ILE A 226 -25.44 24.15 29.82
C ILE A 226 -26.95 23.92 29.96
N GLY A 227 -27.42 23.30 31.05
CA GLY A 227 -28.84 23.15 31.38
C GLY A 227 -29.59 22.08 30.59
N LYS A 228 -29.59 22.20 29.25
CA LYS A 228 -30.44 21.40 28.34
C LYS A 228 -29.85 20.04 27.95
N GLY A 229 -28.54 19.83 28.12
CA GLY A 229 -27.81 18.69 27.58
C GLY A 229 -27.32 18.95 26.15
N CYS A 230 -26.69 17.95 25.53
CA CYS A 230 -26.11 18.08 24.19
C CYS A 230 -27.05 17.56 23.09
N GLU A 231 -27.16 18.29 21.98
CA GLU A 231 -28.05 17.98 20.85
C GLU A 231 -27.52 16.80 20.01
N ILE A 232 -26.20 16.64 19.99
CA ILE A 232 -25.53 15.52 19.35
C ILE A 232 -24.56 14.89 20.35
N VAL A 233 -24.60 13.58 20.46
CA VAL A 233 -23.72 12.81 21.34
C VAL A 233 -23.06 11.70 20.55
N PHE A 234 -21.73 11.67 20.48
CA PHE A 234 -20.96 10.58 19.87
C PHE A 234 -20.41 9.66 20.96
N ASP A 235 -20.81 8.39 20.97
CA ASP A 235 -20.11 7.38 21.76
C ASP A 235 -18.99 6.76 20.93
N CYS A 236 -17.75 7.18 21.20
CA CYS A 236 -16.54 6.66 20.58
C CYS A 236 -15.79 5.68 21.49
N ALA A 237 -16.24 5.47 22.72
CA ALA A 237 -15.63 4.54 23.66
C ALA A 237 -16.21 3.12 23.51
N GLY A 238 -17.48 2.98 23.13
CA GLY A 238 -18.10 1.69 22.84
C GLY A 238 -18.28 0.79 24.07
N THR A 239 -18.32 1.36 25.26
CA THR A 239 -18.54 0.61 26.52
C THR A 239 -20.00 0.74 26.95
N GLU A 240 -20.48 -0.17 27.81
CA GLU A 240 -21.82 -0.03 28.39
C GLU A 240 -21.95 1.28 29.20
N GLY A 241 -20.91 1.62 29.98
CA GLY A 241 -20.88 2.86 30.75
C GLY A 241 -20.93 4.12 29.89
N SER A 242 -20.18 4.15 28.77
CA SER A 242 -20.24 5.27 27.83
C SER A 242 -21.60 5.37 27.15
N PHE A 243 -22.21 4.24 26.79
CA PHE A 243 -23.54 4.26 26.19
C PHE A 243 -24.59 4.82 27.16
N HIS A 244 -24.56 4.41 28.43
CA HIS A 244 -25.48 4.96 29.45
C HIS A 244 -25.23 6.45 29.69
N ALA A 245 -23.97 6.86 29.79
CA ALA A 245 -23.60 8.26 29.93
C ALA A 245 -24.11 9.08 28.74
N ALA A 246 -24.02 8.55 27.51
CA ALA A 246 -24.52 9.19 26.30
C ALA A 246 -26.01 9.54 26.39
N LEU A 247 -26.85 8.59 26.86
CA LEU A 247 -28.28 8.83 27.05
C LEU A 247 -28.58 9.87 28.13
N GLN A 248 -27.72 9.97 29.16
CA GLN A 248 -27.90 10.92 30.25
C GLN A 248 -27.53 12.35 29.85
N VAL A 249 -26.41 12.52 29.13
CA VAL A 249 -25.92 13.85 28.68
C VAL A 249 -26.71 14.41 27.49
N ALA A 250 -27.42 13.54 26.74
CA ALA A 250 -28.26 13.94 25.62
C ALA A 250 -29.39 14.89 26.04
N ALA A 251 -29.64 15.92 25.23
CA ALA A 251 -30.80 16.79 25.33
C ALA A 251 -32.10 16.07 24.90
N ASN A 252 -33.25 16.73 25.08
CA ASN A 252 -34.49 16.30 24.43
C ASN A 252 -34.34 16.39 22.90
N ALA A 253 -34.91 15.43 22.18
CA ALA A 253 -34.81 15.23 20.73
C ALA A 253 -33.38 15.07 20.19
N ALA A 254 -32.39 14.81 21.06
CA ALA A 254 -31.01 14.68 20.66
C ALA A 254 -30.74 13.40 19.86
N GLN A 255 -29.66 13.46 19.07
CA GLN A 255 -29.13 12.32 18.34
C GLN A 255 -27.94 11.72 19.09
N VAL A 256 -27.99 10.42 19.34
CA VAL A 256 -26.90 9.65 19.94
C VAL A 256 -26.33 8.73 18.87
N VAL A 257 -25.07 8.94 18.49
CA VAL A 257 -24.38 8.17 17.46
C VAL A 257 -23.42 7.19 18.11
N LEU A 258 -23.65 5.90 17.90
CA LEU A 258 -22.78 4.83 18.35
C LEU A 258 -21.69 4.60 17.30
N VAL A 259 -20.45 4.92 17.65
CA VAL A 259 -19.28 4.82 16.77
C VAL A 259 -18.27 3.79 17.26
N GLY A 260 -18.02 3.77 18.57
CA GLY A 260 -17.18 2.77 19.21
C GLY A 260 -17.79 1.38 19.09
N ILE A 261 -16.94 0.35 18.95
CA ILE A 261 -17.39 -1.04 18.81
C ILE A 261 -17.46 -1.68 20.20
N PRO A 262 -18.65 -2.13 20.64
CA PRO A 262 -18.75 -2.86 21.91
C PRO A 262 -18.06 -4.22 21.86
N GLU A 263 -17.40 -4.59 22.95
CA GLU A 263 -16.83 -5.94 23.13
C GLU A 263 -17.91 -7.00 23.42
N VAL A 264 -19.10 -6.55 23.79
CA VAL A 264 -20.27 -7.38 24.13
C VAL A 264 -21.31 -7.34 23.02
N ASP A 265 -22.04 -8.45 22.85
CA ASP A 265 -23.12 -8.53 21.85
C ASP A 265 -24.38 -7.75 22.25
N PHE A 266 -24.55 -7.46 23.55
CA PHE A 266 -25.75 -6.82 24.09
C PHE A 266 -25.41 -5.61 24.96
N LEU A 267 -26.01 -4.46 24.63
CA LEU A 267 -26.02 -3.28 25.48
C LEU A 267 -27.41 -3.13 26.10
N GLN A 268 -27.51 -3.26 27.42
CA GLN A 268 -28.75 -2.98 28.14
C GLN A 268 -28.87 -1.47 28.36
N TYR A 269 -30.07 -0.91 28.34
CA TYR A 269 -30.28 0.50 28.70
C TYR A 269 -31.69 0.72 29.25
N ASN A 270 -31.89 1.86 29.92
CA ASN A 270 -33.19 2.26 30.42
C ASN A 270 -34.02 2.93 29.29
N PRO A 271 -35.05 2.26 28.73
CA PRO A 271 -35.83 2.82 27.64
C PRO A 271 -36.67 4.03 28.06
N HIS A 272 -36.96 4.20 29.35
CA HIS A 272 -37.69 5.38 29.83
C HIS A 272 -36.88 6.66 29.60
N VAL A 273 -35.55 6.63 29.77
CA VAL A 273 -34.69 7.79 29.52
C VAL A 273 -34.74 8.19 28.04
N ALA A 274 -34.52 7.22 27.15
CA ALA A 274 -34.51 7.45 25.72
C ALA A 274 -35.90 7.91 25.21
N ARG A 275 -36.98 7.25 25.67
CA ARG A 275 -38.35 7.57 25.27
C ARG A 275 -38.81 8.94 25.78
N THR A 276 -38.53 9.27 27.04
CA THR A 276 -38.93 10.57 27.61
C THR A 276 -38.25 11.74 26.92
N LYS A 277 -37.02 11.55 26.44
CA LYS A 277 -36.28 12.55 25.69
C LYS A 277 -36.49 12.45 24.18
N GLU A 278 -37.28 11.50 23.67
CA GLU A 278 -37.45 11.24 22.23
C GLU A 278 -36.10 11.12 21.47
N LEU A 279 -35.15 10.38 22.04
CA LEU A 279 -33.81 10.27 21.44
C LEU A 279 -33.82 9.48 20.13
N THR A 280 -33.03 9.94 19.17
CA THR A 280 -32.68 9.16 17.97
C THR A 280 -31.34 8.48 18.20
N ILE A 281 -31.28 7.15 18.13
CA ILE A 281 -30.03 6.39 18.25
C ILE A 281 -29.59 5.92 16.86
N LEU A 282 -28.44 6.40 16.42
CA LEU A 282 -27.83 6.11 15.12
C LEU A 282 -26.64 5.17 15.31
N ASN A 283 -26.47 4.23 14.39
CA ASN A 283 -25.33 3.31 14.39
C ASN A 283 -24.41 3.66 13.23
N ALA A 284 -23.16 3.99 13.52
CA ALA A 284 -22.14 4.23 12.50
C ALA A 284 -21.32 2.96 12.26
N ARG A 285 -21.19 2.58 10.99
CA ARG A 285 -20.37 1.43 10.60
C ARG A 285 -19.34 1.88 9.57
N ARG A 286 -18.06 1.85 9.94
CA ARG A 286 -16.93 2.20 9.06
C ARG A 286 -17.09 3.63 8.51
N ALA A 287 -16.52 3.88 7.34
CA ALA A 287 -16.67 5.09 6.56
C ALA A 287 -17.38 4.80 5.23
N ASN A 288 -18.09 5.79 4.68
CA ASN A 288 -18.73 5.69 3.37
C ASN A 288 -18.38 6.88 2.49
N GLN A 289 -17.48 6.67 1.53
CA GLN A 289 -17.10 7.67 0.52
C GLN A 289 -16.67 9.02 1.14
N THR A 290 -15.88 8.98 2.21
CA THR A 290 -15.40 10.16 2.95
C THR A 290 -13.90 10.36 2.91
N LEU A 291 -13.13 9.39 2.39
CA LEU A 291 -11.67 9.42 2.43
C LEU A 291 -11.05 10.51 1.57
N ALA A 292 -11.56 10.72 0.35
CA ALA A 292 -11.13 11.83 -0.49
C ALA A 292 -11.36 13.19 0.17
N THR A 293 -12.55 13.41 0.74
CA THR A 293 -12.85 14.63 1.50
C THR A 293 -11.90 14.82 2.68
N CYS A 294 -11.56 13.75 3.41
CA CYS A 294 -10.62 13.86 4.54
C CYS A 294 -9.21 14.23 4.06
N LEU A 295 -8.74 13.67 2.93
CA LEU A 295 -7.47 14.08 2.32
C LEU A 295 -7.50 15.53 1.82
N GLU A 296 -8.62 16.00 1.28
CA GLU A 296 -8.80 17.41 0.89
C GLU A 296 -8.74 18.34 2.11
N LEU A 297 -9.37 17.96 3.23
CA LEU A 297 -9.31 18.71 4.48
C LEU A 297 -7.88 18.77 5.04
N LEU A 298 -7.18 17.63 5.05
CA LEU A 298 -5.76 17.59 5.41
C LEU A 298 -4.91 18.43 4.44
N SER A 299 -5.21 18.41 3.15
CA SER A 299 -4.49 19.18 2.14
C SER A 299 -4.63 20.69 2.31
N SER A 300 -5.84 21.16 2.62
CA SER A 300 -6.21 22.58 2.64
C SER A 300 -6.02 23.26 3.99
N SER A 301 -6.07 22.53 5.10
CA SER A 301 -6.05 23.11 6.46
C SER A 301 -4.75 22.80 7.20
N VAL A 302 -3.84 23.77 7.25
CA VAL A 302 -2.58 23.67 8.02
C VAL A 302 -2.88 23.40 9.50
N GLN A 303 -3.84 24.11 10.09
CA GLN A 303 -4.20 23.94 11.49
C GLN A 303 -4.73 22.53 11.81
N LEU A 304 -5.52 21.95 10.91
CA LEU A 304 -6.00 20.58 11.08
C LEU A 304 -4.83 19.60 10.99
N ARG A 305 -3.92 19.77 10.03
CA ARG A 305 -2.73 18.93 9.89
C ARG A 305 -1.87 18.93 11.15
N GLU A 306 -1.54 20.10 11.70
CA GLU A 306 -0.71 20.22 12.90
C GLU A 306 -1.33 19.49 14.10
N LYS A 307 -2.65 19.65 14.29
CA LYS A 307 -3.39 18.96 15.36
C LYS A 307 -3.46 17.45 15.16
N CYS A 308 -3.63 16.99 13.94
CA CYS A 308 -3.59 15.57 13.60
C CYS A 308 -2.20 14.97 13.83
N LEU A 309 -1.12 15.67 13.43
CA LEU A 309 0.25 15.24 13.70
C LEU A 309 0.53 15.10 15.20
N ALA A 310 0.00 16.00 16.03
CA ALA A 310 0.15 15.93 17.49
C ALA A 310 -0.46 14.68 18.13
N MET A 311 -1.36 13.96 17.45
CA MET A 311 -1.95 12.70 17.92
C MET A 311 -1.04 11.48 17.66
N LEU A 312 -0.08 11.60 16.75
CA LEU A 312 0.71 10.48 16.24
C LEU A 312 1.83 10.11 17.21
N THR A 313 2.05 8.80 17.34
CA THR A 313 3.20 8.23 18.02
C THR A 313 3.74 7.08 17.18
N HIS A 314 5.04 7.10 16.85
CA HIS A 314 5.65 6.05 16.04
C HIS A 314 6.16 4.91 16.92
N ARG A 315 5.87 3.67 16.53
CA ARG A 315 6.31 2.45 17.23
C ARG A 315 6.52 1.28 16.25
N LYS A 316 7.30 0.28 16.69
CA LYS A 316 7.39 -1.02 16.02
C LYS A 316 6.19 -1.90 16.38
N VAL A 317 5.85 -2.84 15.51
CA VAL A 317 4.60 -3.62 15.55
C VAL A 317 4.39 -4.35 16.88
N GLN A 318 5.35 -5.17 17.34
CA GLN A 318 5.18 -5.94 18.58
C GLN A 318 4.95 -5.05 19.81
N SER A 319 5.84 -4.06 20.01
CA SER A 319 5.72 -3.11 21.13
C SER A 319 4.43 -2.28 21.08
N ALA A 320 3.89 -2.03 19.87
CA ALA A 320 2.68 -1.24 19.70
C ALA A 320 1.44 -1.94 20.24
N PHE A 321 1.27 -3.25 19.98
CA PHE A 321 0.10 -3.99 20.44
C PHE A 321 0.07 -4.17 21.96
N GLU A 322 1.21 -4.43 22.59
CA GLU A 322 1.33 -4.56 24.05
C GLU A 322 1.05 -3.24 24.77
N MET A 323 1.60 -2.14 24.24
CA MET A 323 1.43 -0.78 24.77
C MET A 323 0.01 -0.26 24.58
N ALA A 324 -0.52 -0.34 23.35
CA ALA A 324 -1.89 0.07 23.08
C ALA A 324 -2.90 -0.79 23.85
N SER A 325 -2.57 -2.05 24.12
CA SER A 325 -3.43 -2.91 24.96
C SER A 325 -3.41 -2.55 26.44
N SER A 326 -2.38 -1.90 26.96
CA SER A 326 -2.29 -1.53 28.37
C SER A 326 -2.74 -0.11 28.66
N TYR A 327 -3.08 0.68 27.63
CA TYR A 327 -3.33 2.12 27.75
C TYR A 327 -2.19 2.85 28.48
N ALA A 328 -0.96 2.35 28.35
CA ALA A 328 0.22 2.96 28.92
C ALA A 328 0.59 4.26 28.17
N ASP A 329 1.52 5.03 28.75
CA ASP A 329 2.31 6.11 28.12
C ASP A 329 1.58 7.25 27.38
N GLY A 330 0.27 7.46 27.60
CA GLY A 330 -0.46 8.58 27.00
C GLY A 330 -0.64 8.47 25.49
N VAL A 331 -0.43 7.28 24.91
CA VAL A 331 -0.56 7.04 23.48
C VAL A 331 -2.01 7.18 23.01
N ILE A 332 -2.17 7.90 21.90
CA ILE A 332 -3.45 8.20 21.27
C ILE A 332 -3.60 7.44 19.95
N LYS A 333 -2.66 7.65 19.02
CA LYS A 333 -2.68 7.00 17.71
C LYS A 333 -1.30 6.51 17.32
N ILE A 334 -1.16 5.19 17.19
CA ILE A 334 0.12 4.59 16.77
C ILE A 334 0.19 4.52 15.25
N ALA A 335 1.28 5.06 14.70
CA ALA A 335 1.70 4.83 13.33
C ALA A 335 2.77 3.72 13.31
N LEU A 336 2.45 2.63 12.62
CA LEU A 336 3.37 1.54 12.35
C LEU A 336 4.10 1.78 11.04
N LEU A 337 5.41 1.56 11.08
CA LEU A 337 6.27 1.52 9.91
C LEU A 337 6.50 0.04 9.58
N PRO A 338 6.20 -0.44 8.36
CA PRO A 338 6.57 -1.79 7.96
C PRO A 338 8.07 -1.98 8.15
N GLU A 339 8.46 -3.10 8.77
CA GLU A 339 9.87 -3.45 8.88
C GLU A 339 10.34 -3.89 7.49
N ILE A 340 11.06 -3.00 6.80
CA ILE A 340 11.73 -3.33 5.54
C ILE A 340 13.13 -3.78 5.93
N GLU A 341 13.41 -5.07 5.77
CA GLU A 341 14.78 -5.56 5.86
C GLU A 341 15.54 -5.03 4.63
N LYS A 342 16.28 -3.94 4.82
CA LYS A 342 17.20 -3.44 3.80
C LYS A 342 18.42 -4.35 3.80
N ARG A 343 18.52 -5.21 2.79
CA ARG A 343 19.73 -5.97 2.53
C ARG A 343 20.61 -5.17 1.57
N SER A 344 21.85 -4.95 1.98
CA SER A 344 22.87 -4.34 1.11
C SER A 344 23.45 -5.45 0.24
N PHE A 345 23.28 -5.32 -1.07
CA PHE A 345 24.02 -6.10 -2.04
C PHE A 345 25.23 -5.27 -2.42
N THR A 346 26.42 -5.72 -2.06
CA THR A 346 27.68 -5.05 -2.35
C THR A 346 28.52 -5.85 -3.34
N ARG A 347 28.42 -7.17 -3.30
CA ARG A 347 29.28 -8.10 -4.05
C ARG A 347 28.44 -8.79 -5.11
N ILE A 348 28.65 -8.46 -6.38
CA ILE A 348 27.79 -8.91 -7.47
C ILE A 348 28.56 -9.69 -8.52
N GLY A 349 27.97 -10.75 -9.06
CA GLY A 349 28.46 -11.43 -10.25
C GLY A 349 27.68 -10.97 -11.49
N LEU A 350 28.36 -10.90 -12.63
CA LEU A 350 27.74 -10.63 -13.92
C LEU A 350 27.94 -11.84 -14.85
N ILE A 351 26.91 -12.20 -15.61
CA ILE A 351 26.96 -13.18 -16.68
C ILE A 351 26.46 -12.49 -17.95
N GLY A 352 27.07 -12.75 -19.10
CA GLY A 352 26.64 -12.22 -20.39
C GLY A 352 27.80 -11.65 -21.20
N GLY A 353 27.76 -11.88 -22.51
CA GLY A 353 28.86 -11.55 -23.44
C GLY A 353 28.53 -10.45 -24.44
N THR A 354 27.47 -9.68 -24.20
CA THR A 354 26.93 -8.72 -25.17
C THR A 354 27.40 -7.29 -24.87
N ALA A 355 27.17 -6.36 -25.81
CA ALA A 355 27.45 -4.94 -25.58
C ALA A 355 26.69 -4.37 -24.36
N HIS A 356 25.58 -4.98 -23.97
CA HIS A 356 24.80 -4.64 -22.78
C HIS A 356 25.56 -4.99 -21.50
N SER A 357 26.21 -6.15 -21.47
CA SER A 357 27.04 -6.59 -20.36
C SER A 357 28.17 -5.60 -20.07
N VAL A 358 28.75 -4.98 -21.12
CA VAL A 358 29.77 -3.92 -20.98
C VAL A 358 29.19 -2.65 -20.37
N ALA A 359 28.04 -2.17 -20.87
CA ALA A 359 27.40 -0.96 -20.34
C ALA A 359 26.94 -1.14 -18.89
N TYR A 360 26.39 -2.31 -18.59
CA TYR A 360 25.90 -2.66 -17.27
C TYR A 360 27.04 -2.78 -16.27
N LEU A 361 28.16 -3.42 -16.65
CA LEU A 361 29.36 -3.49 -15.81
C LEU A 361 29.84 -2.09 -15.40
N ARG A 362 29.91 -1.14 -16.34
CA ARG A 362 30.31 0.24 -16.05
C ARG A 362 29.35 0.93 -15.09
N HIS A 363 28.04 0.77 -15.31
CA HIS A 363 27.02 1.37 -14.44
C HIS A 363 27.10 0.83 -13.01
N LEU A 364 27.31 -0.48 -12.85
CA LEU A 364 27.46 -1.10 -11.53
C LEU A 364 28.68 -0.54 -10.77
N GLN A 365 29.78 -0.25 -11.48
CA GLN A 365 30.95 0.40 -10.89
C GLN A 365 30.68 1.85 -10.48
N GLU A 366 29.96 2.62 -11.31
CA GLU A 366 29.55 3.99 -10.97
C GLU A 366 28.61 4.03 -9.77
N ALA A 367 27.77 3.00 -9.60
CA ALA A 367 26.89 2.83 -8.45
C ALA A 367 27.62 2.38 -7.17
N GLY A 368 28.93 2.11 -7.23
CA GLY A 368 29.75 1.69 -6.09
C GLY A 368 29.55 0.23 -5.68
N LEU A 369 29.07 -0.62 -6.58
CA LEU A 369 28.94 -2.06 -6.36
C LEU A 369 30.26 -2.78 -6.71
N GLU A 370 30.68 -3.70 -5.86
CA GLU A 370 31.87 -4.54 -6.06
C GLU A 370 31.50 -5.70 -6.97
N VAL A 371 31.87 -5.59 -8.24
CA VAL A 371 31.71 -6.68 -9.19
C VAL A 371 32.80 -7.71 -8.91
N MET A 372 32.40 -8.89 -8.48
CA MET A 372 33.31 -9.94 -8.02
C MET A 372 33.73 -10.90 -9.13
N LEU A 373 32.90 -11.02 -10.17
CA LEU A 373 33.19 -11.84 -11.35
C LEU A 373 32.35 -11.41 -12.54
N VAL A 374 32.86 -11.71 -13.73
CA VAL A 374 32.12 -11.69 -14.98
C VAL A 374 32.29 -13.04 -15.68
N ALA A 375 31.21 -13.62 -16.19
CA ALA A 375 31.27 -14.84 -16.98
C ALA A 375 30.49 -14.70 -18.29
N VAL A 376 30.86 -15.47 -19.30
CA VAL A 376 30.10 -15.62 -20.53
C VAL A 376 29.71 -17.08 -20.73
N GLU A 377 28.54 -17.32 -21.32
CA GLU A 377 28.10 -18.65 -21.74
C GLU A 377 28.37 -18.82 -23.25
N SER A 378 29.63 -19.07 -23.64
CA SER A 378 29.91 -19.46 -25.02
C SER A 378 29.79 -20.98 -25.13
N ALA A 379 28.68 -21.47 -25.69
CA ALA A 379 28.49 -22.92 -25.89
C ALA A 379 29.45 -23.52 -26.93
N GLU A 380 30.11 -22.72 -27.77
CA GLU A 380 31.08 -23.22 -28.75
C GLU A 380 32.21 -22.23 -28.95
N VAL A 381 33.44 -22.75 -29.04
CA VAL A 381 34.66 -21.99 -29.37
C VAL A 381 34.51 -21.47 -30.82
N TRP A 382 33.91 -20.31 -30.99
CA TRP A 382 33.84 -19.64 -32.28
C TRP A 382 35.21 -19.06 -32.64
N PRO A 383 35.74 -19.32 -33.86
CA PRO A 383 37.06 -18.81 -34.27
C PRO A 383 37.14 -17.27 -34.40
N GLN A 384 36.00 -16.57 -34.29
CA GLN A 384 35.91 -15.12 -34.29
C GLN A 384 35.14 -14.67 -33.06
N ARG A 385 35.86 -14.15 -32.05
CA ARG A 385 35.26 -13.51 -30.88
C ARG A 385 34.51 -12.25 -31.32
N ASP A 386 33.27 -12.09 -30.86
CA ASP A 386 32.56 -10.84 -31.04
C ASP A 386 33.32 -9.70 -30.34
N GLU A 387 33.18 -8.49 -30.87
CA GLU A 387 33.81 -7.28 -30.35
C GLU A 387 33.35 -7.00 -28.90
N SER A 388 32.09 -7.30 -28.59
CA SER A 388 31.49 -7.12 -27.26
C SER A 388 32.21 -7.93 -26.17
N GLU A 389 32.48 -9.20 -26.42
CA GLU A 389 33.21 -10.07 -25.47
C GLU A 389 34.66 -9.61 -25.28
N ARG A 390 35.30 -9.10 -26.34
CA ARG A 390 36.66 -8.53 -26.25
C ARG A 390 36.68 -7.28 -25.40
N GLN A 391 35.70 -6.39 -25.57
CA GLN A 391 35.55 -5.19 -24.76
C GLN A 391 35.25 -5.54 -23.30
N LEU A 392 34.39 -6.52 -23.05
CA LEU A 392 34.06 -6.96 -21.70
C LEU A 392 35.26 -7.59 -21.00
N SER A 393 35.99 -8.47 -21.69
CA SER A 393 37.22 -9.08 -21.16
C SER A 393 38.31 -8.06 -20.88
N ALA A 394 38.51 -7.07 -21.76
CA ALA A 394 39.46 -5.98 -21.53
C ALA A 394 39.04 -5.11 -20.34
N LEU A 395 37.76 -4.75 -20.26
CA LEU A 395 37.21 -3.98 -19.15
C LEU A 395 37.43 -4.72 -17.83
N CYS A 396 37.12 -6.01 -17.75
CA CYS A 396 37.33 -6.84 -16.56
C CYS A 396 38.81 -6.91 -16.17
N HIS A 397 39.72 -6.99 -17.14
CA HIS A 397 41.16 -6.95 -16.87
C HIS A 397 41.59 -5.61 -16.27
N ASP A 398 41.13 -4.49 -16.83
CA ASP A 398 41.46 -3.13 -16.34
C ASP A 398 40.99 -2.88 -14.90
N ILE A 399 39.90 -3.54 -14.50
CA ILE A 399 39.27 -3.38 -13.18
C ILE A 399 39.60 -4.54 -12.22
N GLU A 400 40.53 -5.43 -12.61
CA GLU A 400 40.96 -6.61 -11.86
C GLU A 400 39.81 -7.57 -11.45
N VAL A 401 38.75 -7.62 -12.26
CA VAL A 401 37.61 -8.52 -12.04
C VAL A 401 37.84 -9.84 -12.80
N PRO A 402 37.74 -11.00 -12.12
CA PRO A 402 37.84 -12.30 -12.76
C PRO A 402 36.84 -12.47 -13.91
N TYR A 403 37.34 -12.84 -15.09
CA TYR A 403 36.53 -13.06 -16.30
C TYR A 403 36.59 -14.53 -16.75
N PHE A 404 35.44 -15.16 -16.98
CA PHE A 404 35.34 -16.58 -17.35
C PHE A 404 34.61 -16.81 -18.68
N PHE A 405 35.13 -17.73 -19.50
CA PHE A 405 34.55 -18.07 -20.81
C PHE A 405 33.43 -19.11 -20.78
N SER A 406 33.26 -19.78 -19.64
CA SER A 406 32.19 -20.73 -19.42
C SER A 406 32.04 -20.97 -17.93
N LEU A 407 30.80 -20.98 -17.45
CA LEU A 407 30.47 -21.37 -16.08
C LEU A 407 30.75 -22.87 -15.82
N ALA A 408 30.90 -23.68 -16.86
CA ALA A 408 31.32 -25.08 -16.72
C ALA A 408 32.83 -25.22 -16.41
N ASN A 409 33.62 -24.16 -16.58
CA ASN A 409 35.08 -24.15 -16.39
C ASN A 409 35.53 -23.18 -15.29
N ILE A 410 34.69 -22.96 -14.27
CA ILE A 410 35.06 -22.11 -13.13
C ILE A 410 36.23 -22.78 -12.37
N PRO A 411 37.36 -22.09 -12.15
CA PRO A 411 38.47 -22.61 -11.36
C PRO A 411 38.06 -22.98 -9.92
N PRO A 412 38.66 -24.03 -9.32
CA PRO A 412 38.46 -24.32 -7.89
C PRO A 412 38.84 -23.13 -7.01
N GLY A 413 38.02 -22.82 -5.99
CA GLY A 413 38.25 -21.73 -5.03
C GLY A 413 37.39 -20.47 -5.22
N LEU A 414 36.66 -20.34 -6.34
CA LEU A 414 35.76 -19.20 -6.55
C LEU A 414 34.51 -19.20 -5.65
N GLU A 415 34.14 -20.35 -5.07
CA GLU A 415 33.09 -20.48 -4.04
C GLU A 415 33.35 -19.57 -2.81
N GLU A 416 34.61 -19.19 -2.60
CA GLU A 416 35.02 -18.26 -1.53
C GLU A 416 34.66 -16.80 -1.82
N LEU A 417 34.35 -16.44 -3.08
CA LEU A 417 34.04 -15.06 -3.47
C LEU A 417 32.71 -14.54 -2.91
N ARG A 418 31.86 -15.39 -2.31
CA ARG A 418 30.55 -15.05 -1.68
C ARG A 418 29.84 -13.86 -2.34
N LEU A 419 29.01 -14.16 -3.32
CA LEU A 419 28.21 -13.15 -4.02
C LEU A 419 26.92 -12.86 -3.26
N ASP A 420 26.55 -11.59 -3.20
CA ASP A 420 25.24 -11.15 -2.72
C ASP A 420 24.17 -11.31 -3.82
N MET A 421 24.55 -11.15 -5.09
CA MET A 421 23.65 -11.24 -6.25
C MET A 421 24.40 -11.66 -7.53
N LEU A 422 23.74 -12.40 -8.42
CA LEU A 422 24.23 -12.76 -9.75
C LEU A 422 23.28 -12.19 -10.81
N ILE A 423 23.83 -11.55 -11.84
CA ILE A 423 23.07 -10.81 -12.85
C ILE A 423 23.42 -11.40 -14.21
N ASP A 424 22.47 -11.90 -14.97
CA ASP A 424 22.67 -12.34 -16.35
C ASP A 424 22.29 -11.20 -17.34
N ALA A 425 23.26 -10.33 -17.63
CA ALA A 425 23.16 -9.28 -18.64
C ALA A 425 23.05 -9.81 -20.09
N GLY A 426 22.75 -11.09 -20.27
CA GLY A 426 22.00 -11.59 -21.39
C GLY A 426 22.79 -12.35 -22.44
N PHE A 427 22.04 -13.11 -23.23
CA PHE A 427 22.52 -13.89 -24.37
C PHE A 427 21.71 -13.56 -25.63
N ASN A 428 22.36 -13.73 -26.78
CA ASN A 428 21.76 -13.54 -28.09
C ASN A 428 20.95 -14.80 -28.46
N LEU A 429 19.62 -14.71 -28.56
CA LEU A 429 18.80 -15.77 -29.14
C LEU A 429 18.57 -15.50 -30.62
N GLN A 430 19.09 -16.38 -31.48
CA GLN A 430 18.86 -16.29 -32.91
C GLN A 430 17.56 -17.01 -33.31
N PHE A 431 16.60 -16.28 -33.86
CA PHE A 431 15.35 -16.77 -34.45
C PHE A 431 15.37 -16.54 -35.97
N GLY A 432 15.83 -17.55 -36.73
CA GLY A 432 16.06 -17.39 -38.17
C GLY A 432 17.19 -16.39 -38.44
N ASP A 433 16.93 -15.34 -39.22
CA ASP A 433 17.88 -14.23 -39.45
C ASP A 433 17.79 -13.12 -38.39
N ALA A 434 16.91 -13.27 -37.38
CA ALA A 434 16.75 -12.29 -36.31
C ALA A 434 17.61 -12.68 -35.10
N ILE A 435 18.28 -11.72 -34.49
CA ILE A 435 18.90 -11.88 -33.17
C ILE A 435 18.02 -11.11 -32.17
N VAL A 436 17.62 -11.76 -31.09
CA VAL A 436 16.83 -11.19 -29.98
C VAL A 436 17.66 -11.27 -28.72
N ASP A 437 17.96 -10.12 -28.15
CA ASP A 437 18.71 -10.03 -26.90
C ASP A 437 17.76 -10.27 -25.72
N MET A 438 18.17 -11.16 -24.82
CA MET A 438 17.44 -11.45 -23.58
C MET A 438 18.41 -11.34 -22.40
N CYS A 439 18.17 -10.40 -21.47
CA CYS A 439 18.78 -10.43 -20.13
C CYS A 439 17.91 -11.26 -19.18
N THR A 440 18.53 -11.86 -18.18
CA THR A 440 17.85 -12.44 -17.03
C THR A 440 18.57 -11.96 -15.78
N VAL A 441 17.89 -11.83 -14.66
CA VAL A 441 18.60 -11.74 -13.39
C VAL A 441 18.29 -13.07 -12.75
N ASP A 442 19.25 -13.72 -12.13
CA ASP A 442 18.97 -14.98 -11.46
C ASP A 442 19.61 -14.91 -10.11
N VAL A 443 18.77 -15.06 -9.10
CA VAL A 443 19.21 -14.97 -7.74
C VAL A 443 18.75 -16.24 -6.96
N GLY A 444 18.36 -17.31 -7.70
CA GLY A 444 17.92 -18.67 -7.26
C GLY A 444 16.46 -18.78 -6.78
N ALA A 445 15.56 -19.69 -7.17
CA ALA A 445 15.65 -21.01 -7.81
C ALA A 445 14.53 -21.24 -8.85
N THR A 446 14.85 -21.92 -9.96
CA THR A 446 13.98 -22.85 -10.71
C THR A 446 14.83 -23.79 -11.60
N ASP A 447 14.55 -25.10 -11.51
CA ASP A 447 15.09 -26.29 -12.20
C ASP A 447 16.01 -26.10 -13.44
N SER A 448 17.26 -25.65 -13.26
CA SER A 448 18.24 -25.61 -14.36
C SER A 448 19.72 -25.58 -13.90
N ALA A 449 20.66 -25.84 -14.82
CA ALA A 449 22.12 -25.89 -14.55
C ALA A 449 22.70 -24.63 -13.88
N TRP A 450 21.98 -23.51 -13.96
CA TRP A 450 22.25 -22.23 -13.32
C TRP A 450 22.21 -22.31 -11.79
N GLU A 451 21.43 -23.22 -11.21
CA GLU A 451 21.30 -23.40 -9.76
C GLU A 451 22.58 -23.95 -9.12
N ALA A 452 23.28 -24.87 -9.79
CA ALA A 452 24.51 -25.46 -9.27
C ALA A 452 25.64 -24.42 -9.15
N VAL A 453 25.64 -23.44 -10.06
CA VAL A 453 26.58 -22.33 -10.09
C VAL A 453 26.21 -21.29 -9.03
N ALA A 454 24.94 -20.85 -8.95
CA ALA A 454 24.53 -19.88 -7.93
C ALA A 454 24.66 -20.45 -6.50
N ALA A 455 24.39 -21.74 -6.30
CA ALA A 455 24.54 -22.42 -5.01
C ALA A 455 26.00 -22.56 -4.58
N SER A 456 26.94 -22.75 -5.51
CA SER A 456 28.37 -22.83 -5.18
C SER A 456 28.93 -21.47 -4.71
N PHE A 457 28.27 -20.36 -5.03
CA PHE A 457 28.61 -19.02 -4.50
C PHE A 457 27.88 -18.62 -3.21
N GLY A 458 26.99 -19.47 -2.68
CA GLY A 458 26.27 -19.22 -1.42
C GLY A 458 25.10 -18.23 -1.50
N CYS A 459 24.55 -17.98 -2.70
CA CYS A 459 23.42 -17.08 -2.95
C CYS A 459 22.09 -17.62 -2.35
N THR A 460 21.16 -16.74 -1.95
CA THR A 460 19.94 -17.15 -1.20
C THR A 460 18.56 -16.67 -1.73
N TRP A 461 18.40 -15.88 -2.81
CA TRP A 461 17.10 -15.20 -3.15
C TRP A 461 16.86 -14.69 -4.60
N CYS A 462 15.95 -15.23 -5.46
CA CYS A 462 15.70 -14.89 -6.89
C CYS A 462 15.09 -13.52 -7.31
N VAL A 463 15.56 -12.92 -8.43
CA VAL A 463 14.86 -11.86 -9.23
C VAL A 463 15.25 -11.96 -10.72
N LEU A 464 14.32 -11.85 -11.70
CA LEU A 464 14.58 -11.92 -13.16
C LEU A 464 14.31 -10.57 -13.89
N MET A 465 15.26 -10.06 -14.70
CA MET A 465 15.10 -8.84 -15.54
C MET A 465 15.53 -9.04 -17.01
N LEU A 466 14.68 -8.68 -17.99
CA LEU A 466 14.98 -8.58 -19.43
C LEU A 466 15.22 -7.11 -19.84
N VAL A 467 16.18 -6.81 -20.72
CA VAL A 467 16.42 -5.45 -21.25
C VAL A 467 16.45 -5.48 -22.79
N GLN A 468 15.75 -4.55 -23.47
CA GLN A 468 15.80 -4.34 -24.92
C GLN A 468 16.07 -2.86 -25.29
N ARG A 469 16.74 -2.62 -26.43
CA ARG A 469 17.09 -1.27 -26.92
C ARG A 469 16.07 -0.71 -27.94
N GLN A 470 15.56 0.50 -27.65
CA GLN A 470 14.74 1.46 -28.42
C GLN A 470 13.83 0.99 -29.60
N ILE A 471 12.50 1.07 -29.37
CA ILE A 471 11.54 1.67 -30.33
C ILE A 471 10.77 2.76 -29.57
N PHE A 472 10.91 4.02 -29.99
CA PHE A 472 10.11 5.13 -29.46
C PHE A 472 8.62 4.91 -29.81
N LEU A 473 7.78 4.64 -28.81
CA LEU A 473 6.32 4.72 -28.95
C LEU A 473 5.85 6.05 -28.32
N LYS A 474 5.58 7.03 -29.18
CA LYS A 474 5.05 8.35 -28.77
C LYS A 474 3.52 8.41 -28.72
N ASP A 475 2.83 7.28 -28.85
CA ASP A 475 1.36 7.19 -28.76
C ASP A 475 0.95 5.81 -28.24
N MET A 476 0.59 5.73 -26.96
CA MET A 476 0.08 4.51 -26.30
C MET A 476 -1.44 4.40 -26.48
N SER A 477 -1.92 4.30 -27.72
CA SER A 477 -3.34 4.05 -28.01
C SER A 477 -3.62 2.78 -28.85
N MET A 478 -2.60 2.02 -29.27
CA MET A 478 -2.79 0.93 -30.25
C MET A 478 -2.03 -0.40 -30.01
N LEU A 479 -1.78 -0.80 -28.75
CA LEU A 479 -1.47 -2.22 -28.46
C LEU A 479 -2.76 -2.94 -28.02
N GLY A 480 -3.48 -3.47 -29.02
CA GLY A 480 -4.56 -4.42 -28.78
C GLY A 480 -4.02 -5.74 -28.23
N THR A 481 -4.57 -6.19 -27.10
CA THR A 481 -4.25 -7.47 -26.46
C THR A 481 -4.55 -8.65 -27.37
N TRP A 482 -3.56 -9.51 -27.62
CA TRP A 482 -3.75 -10.82 -28.25
C TRP A 482 -4.36 -11.82 -27.26
N ARG A 483 -5.54 -12.36 -27.59
CA ARG A 483 -6.16 -13.49 -26.87
C ARG A 483 -5.59 -14.81 -27.38
N ALA A 484 -4.95 -15.59 -26.51
CA ALA A 484 -4.77 -17.01 -26.77
C ALA A 484 -6.15 -17.71 -26.73
N SER A 485 -6.52 -18.37 -27.82
CA SER A 485 -7.79 -19.07 -27.98
C SER A 485 -7.94 -20.20 -26.94
N GLN A 486 -9.08 -20.22 -26.27
CA GLN A 486 -9.54 -21.29 -25.38
C GLN A 486 -9.47 -22.67 -26.08
N ARG A 487 -8.77 -23.64 -25.48
CA ARG A 487 -9.19 -25.04 -25.48
C ARG A 487 -8.96 -25.69 -24.11
N ALA A 488 -9.96 -26.47 -23.73
CA ALA A 488 -10.25 -27.07 -22.44
C ALA A 488 -9.08 -27.72 -21.67
N GLY A 489 -9.07 -27.47 -20.36
CA GLY A 489 -8.69 -28.47 -19.35
C GLY A 489 -7.21 -28.64 -19.03
N ALA A 490 -6.61 -27.68 -18.33
CA ALA A 490 -5.54 -27.90 -17.34
C ALA A 490 -5.22 -26.58 -16.62
N HIS A 491 -4.91 -26.66 -15.33
CA HIS A 491 -4.57 -25.58 -14.41
C HIS A 491 -3.70 -24.47 -15.04
N GLN A 492 -4.18 -23.22 -15.00
CA GLN A 492 -3.49 -22.03 -15.53
C GLN A 492 -2.79 -21.26 -14.41
N GLN A 493 -1.46 -21.13 -14.50
CA GLN A 493 -0.67 -20.06 -13.90
C GLN A 493 -0.59 -18.92 -14.93
N GLY A 494 -1.08 -17.74 -14.59
CA GLY A 494 -0.95 -16.54 -15.42
C GLY A 494 0.47 -15.96 -15.34
N CYS A 495 0.95 -15.37 -16.44
CA CYS A 495 2.24 -14.67 -16.50
C CYS A 495 1.98 -13.22 -16.93
N TYR A 496 2.59 -12.25 -16.25
CA TYR A 496 2.50 -10.82 -16.54
C TYR A 496 3.88 -10.27 -16.89
N ALA A 497 3.92 -9.21 -17.71
CA ALA A 497 5.13 -8.48 -18.07
C ALA A 497 5.01 -7.01 -17.64
N GLU A 498 5.94 -6.52 -16.82
CA GLU A 498 6.04 -5.09 -16.45
C GLU A 498 7.15 -4.40 -17.24
N CYS A 499 6.96 -3.12 -17.56
CA CYS A 499 7.89 -2.27 -18.29
C CYS A 499 8.45 -1.22 -17.34
N LEU A 500 9.75 -1.28 -17.03
CA LEU A 500 10.45 -0.24 -16.28
C LEU A 500 11.19 0.66 -17.28
N ALA A 501 10.71 1.88 -17.45
CA ALA A 501 11.41 2.90 -18.22
C ALA A 501 12.36 3.64 -17.28
N ILE A 502 13.67 3.56 -17.54
CA ILE A 502 14.67 4.40 -16.86
C ILE A 502 14.73 5.73 -17.64
N PRO A 503 14.18 6.83 -17.12
CA PRO A 503 14.14 8.08 -17.84
C PRO A 503 15.54 8.69 -17.74
N ASN A 504 16.38 8.45 -18.74
CA ASN A 504 17.44 9.36 -19.24
C ASN A 504 18.44 8.70 -20.21
N GLU A 505 18.34 7.41 -20.52
CA GLU A 505 19.33 6.75 -21.39
C GLU A 505 18.78 5.88 -22.53
N GLY A 506 17.47 5.89 -22.80
CA GLY A 506 16.91 5.18 -23.96
C GLY A 506 16.83 3.65 -23.81
N TRP A 507 16.91 3.14 -22.58
CA TRP A 507 16.73 1.74 -22.22
C TRP A 507 15.29 1.46 -21.78
N VAL A 508 14.73 0.33 -22.21
CA VAL A 508 13.43 -0.18 -21.74
C VAL A 508 13.65 -1.60 -21.23
N SER A 509 13.39 -1.85 -19.94
CA SER A 509 13.46 -3.18 -19.34
C SER A 509 12.09 -3.80 -19.18
N TRP A 510 11.98 -5.10 -19.43
CA TRP A 510 10.79 -5.92 -19.23
C TRP A 510 11.03 -6.93 -18.11
N HIS A 511 10.09 -7.11 -17.19
CA HIS A 511 10.20 -8.10 -16.11
C HIS A 511 9.25 -9.27 -16.39
N TRP A 512 9.72 -10.51 -16.27
CA TRP A 512 8.90 -11.72 -16.44
C TRP A 512 9.13 -12.68 -15.27
N ARG A 513 8.05 -13.21 -14.67
CA ARG A 513 8.10 -14.32 -13.70
C ARG A 513 7.66 -15.63 -14.35
N GLY A 514 8.54 -16.64 -14.38
CA GLY A 514 8.20 -18.05 -14.59
C GLY A 514 8.45 -18.65 -16.00
N SER A 515 8.55 -19.98 -16.02
CA SER A 515 8.89 -21.03 -17.05
C SER A 515 8.62 -20.86 -18.57
N PHE A 516 8.44 -19.64 -19.08
CA PHE A 516 8.00 -19.33 -20.43
C PHE A 516 8.93 -19.83 -21.56
N ILE A 517 10.25 -19.72 -21.37
CA ILE A 517 11.23 -19.85 -22.46
C ILE A 517 11.29 -21.29 -23.02
N GLN A 518 11.22 -22.31 -22.16
CA GLN A 518 11.29 -23.71 -22.61
C GLN A 518 10.03 -24.18 -23.35
N ARG A 519 8.85 -23.57 -23.11
CA ARG A 519 7.60 -23.91 -23.81
C ARG A 519 7.43 -23.15 -25.11
N PHE A 520 7.87 -21.88 -25.16
CA PHE A 520 7.78 -21.04 -26.35
C PHE A 520 8.64 -21.59 -27.51
N ALA A 521 9.86 -22.06 -27.22
CA ALA A 521 10.76 -22.69 -28.19
C ALA A 521 10.20 -23.97 -28.83
N ARG A 522 9.17 -24.59 -28.25
CA ARG A 522 8.52 -25.81 -28.76
C ARG A 522 7.21 -25.54 -29.53
N SER A 523 6.76 -24.29 -29.62
CA SER A 523 5.47 -23.95 -30.25
C SER A 523 5.64 -23.37 -31.66
N GLN A 524 4.77 -23.77 -32.59
CA GLN A 524 4.70 -23.27 -33.99
C GLN A 524 4.18 -21.81 -34.11
N GLN A 525 4.50 -20.91 -33.18
CA GLN A 525 4.01 -19.51 -33.17
C GLN A 525 5.01 -18.49 -33.73
N LEU A 526 6.10 -18.95 -34.34
CA LEU A 526 7.18 -18.11 -34.92
C LEU A 526 6.67 -17.12 -35.98
N ASP A 527 5.70 -17.50 -36.81
CA ASP A 527 5.15 -16.66 -37.88
C ASP A 527 4.40 -15.41 -37.37
N GLN A 528 3.80 -15.51 -36.17
CA GLN A 528 3.05 -14.40 -35.58
C GLN A 528 3.98 -13.31 -35.01
N PHE A 529 5.15 -13.72 -34.51
CA PHE A 529 6.20 -12.81 -34.04
C PHE A 529 6.86 -12.05 -35.19
N LEU A 530 7.13 -12.73 -36.31
CA LEU A 530 7.70 -12.12 -37.53
C LEU A 530 6.75 -11.08 -38.17
N THR A 531 5.43 -11.31 -38.09
CA THR A 531 4.40 -10.38 -38.61
C THR A 531 4.33 -9.07 -37.80
N ALA A 532 4.59 -9.12 -36.49
CA ALA A 532 4.68 -7.93 -35.64
C ALA A 532 5.93 -7.09 -35.97
N ARG A 533 7.05 -7.76 -36.28
CA ARG A 533 8.31 -7.13 -36.70
C ARG A 533 8.17 -6.32 -37.99
N GLU A 534 7.51 -6.86 -39.02
CA GLU A 534 7.33 -6.15 -40.30
C GLU A 534 6.47 -4.88 -40.17
N ARG A 535 5.51 -4.85 -39.23
CA ARG A 535 4.68 -3.67 -38.97
C ARG A 535 5.44 -2.57 -38.22
N LEU A 536 6.31 -2.95 -37.28
CA LEU A 536 7.17 -2.04 -36.52
C LEU A 536 8.28 -1.43 -37.39
N GLN A 537 8.87 -2.21 -38.30
CA GLN A 537 9.92 -1.75 -39.21
C GLN A 537 9.44 -0.71 -40.24
N ARG A 538 8.20 -0.83 -40.74
CA ARG A 538 7.61 0.16 -41.66
C ARG A 538 7.27 1.50 -41.00
N PHE A 539 7.06 1.51 -39.69
CA PHE A 539 6.74 2.70 -38.91
C PHE A 539 8.01 3.48 -38.51
N ALA A 540 9.08 2.77 -38.14
CA ALA A 540 10.35 3.39 -37.73
C ALA A 540 11.11 4.07 -38.88
N ALA A 541 11.00 3.57 -40.11
CA ALA A 541 11.62 4.16 -41.30
C ALA A 541 11.08 5.57 -41.65
N ALA A 542 9.98 6.01 -41.05
CA ALA A 542 9.27 7.21 -41.44
C ALA A 542 9.55 8.45 -40.57
N GLN A 543 10.31 8.37 -39.46
CA GLN A 543 10.21 9.44 -38.43
C GLN A 543 11.48 10.04 -37.80
N LEU A 544 12.68 9.45 -37.73
CA LEU A 544 13.71 10.03 -36.84
C LEU A 544 15.14 10.01 -37.41
N GLY A 545 15.60 11.21 -37.83
CA GLY A 545 17.00 11.55 -38.05
C GLY A 545 17.56 12.37 -36.87
N GLU A 546 18.78 11.99 -36.47
CA GLU A 546 19.79 12.67 -35.61
C GLU A 546 19.46 13.06 -34.15
N VAL A 547 20.46 12.83 -33.28
CA VAL A 547 20.44 12.85 -31.80
C VAL A 547 21.60 13.71 -31.29
N LEU A 548 21.41 14.43 -30.17
CA LEU A 548 22.44 14.77 -29.14
C LEU A 548 21.77 15.47 -27.90
N PRO A 549 22.44 15.63 -26.73
CA PRO A 549 22.21 14.84 -25.48
C PRO A 549 21.82 15.69 -24.24
N PHE A 550 21.41 15.11 -23.09
CA PHE A 550 21.62 15.71 -21.74
C PHE A 550 21.43 14.75 -20.53
N VAL A 551 21.93 15.23 -19.38
CA VAL A 551 22.42 14.62 -18.11
C VAL A 551 21.36 14.38 -16.99
N ALA A 552 21.72 13.48 -16.05
CA ALA A 552 21.07 12.85 -14.88
C ALA A 552 20.46 13.71 -13.72
N TYR A 553 19.52 13.11 -12.94
CA TYR A 553 19.68 12.67 -11.52
C TYR A 553 18.40 12.05 -10.88
N TRP A 554 18.62 11.01 -10.03
CA TRP A 554 17.73 10.25 -9.10
C TRP A 554 16.69 9.28 -9.65
#